data_AF-A0A258YKP6-F1
#
_entry.id   AF-A0A258YKP6-F1
#
_cell.length_a   1.000
_cell.length_b   1.000
_cell.length_c   1.000
_cell.angle_alpha   90.00
_cell.angle_beta   90.00
_cell.angle_gamma   90.00
#
_symmetry.space_group_name_H-M   'P 1'
#
loop_
_entity.id
_entity.type
_entity.pdbx_description
1 polymer ?
#
loop_
_entity_poly.entity_id
_entity_poly.type
_entity_poly.pdbx_seq_one_letter_code
_entity_poly.pdbx_strand_id
1 'polypeptide(L)'
;MLAIKKIRLLATFYKSFLIASLIINLCCISLFWLNGMGIFNVIFWFKIASLGLTYYFLNSYKNKEYYYYYNLGISKLQLWASTLIFDLVCYLTLIFLTYQFK
;
A
#
# COMPACT_ATOMS: atom_id res chain seq x y z
N MET A 1 2.95 19.71 -16.89
CA MET A 1 4.22 19.75 -16.13
C MET A 1 4.04 19.62 -14.60
N LEU A 2 3.00 20.23 -13.98
CA LEU A 2 2.72 20.14 -12.53
C LEU A 2 2.27 18.74 -12.06
N ALA A 3 1.44 18.04 -12.83
CA ALA A 3 0.92 16.71 -12.45
C ALA A 3 2.04 15.65 -12.33
N ILE A 4 2.99 15.64 -13.25
CA ILE A 4 4.17 14.75 -13.23
C ILE A 4 5.01 14.96 -11.97
N LYS A 5 5.19 16.20 -11.52
CA LYS A 5 5.91 16.51 -10.27
C LYS A 5 5.18 15.93 -9.06
N LYS A 6 3.85 16.01 -9.01
CA LYS A 6 3.04 15.43 -7.93
C LYS A 6 3.11 13.90 -7.92
N ILE A 7 2.99 13.25 -9.07
CA ILE A 7 3.14 11.79 -9.19
C ILE A 7 4.51 11.35 -8.70
N ARG A 8 5.58 12.07 -9.09
CA ARG A 8 6.94 11.77 -8.62
C ARG A 8 7.06 11.88 -7.10
N LEU A 9 6.47 12.91 -6.48
CA LEU A 9 6.49 13.08 -5.03
C LEU A 9 5.75 11.94 -4.31
N LEU A 10 4.58 11.56 -4.80
CA LEU A 10 3.84 10.41 -4.27
C LEU A 10 4.63 9.11 -4.42
N ALA A 11 5.29 8.90 -5.57
CA ALA A 11 6.13 7.72 -5.80
C ALA A 11 7.36 7.68 -4.88
N THR A 12 8.01 8.82 -4.63
CA THR A 12 9.13 8.91 -3.67
C THR A 12 8.66 8.57 -2.26
N PHE A 13 7.51 9.09 -1.84
CA PHE A 13 6.90 8.72 -0.57
C PHE A 13 6.58 7.22 -0.52
N TYR A 14 6.05 6.67 -1.63
CA TYR A 14 5.72 5.24 -1.78
C TYR A 14 6.91 4.31 -1.59
N LYS A 15 8.07 4.71 -2.12
CA LYS A 15 9.30 3.91 -2.07
C LYS A 15 9.73 3.53 -0.64
N SER A 16 9.40 4.35 0.36
CA SER A 16 9.79 4.10 1.75
C SER A 16 9.13 2.86 2.37
N PHE A 17 8.02 2.39 1.83
CA PHE A 17 7.25 1.25 2.37
C PHE A 17 6.91 0.20 1.31
N LEU A 18 7.32 0.44 0.06
CA LEU A 18 7.21 -0.50 -1.05
C LEU A 18 7.74 -1.89 -0.67
N ILE A 19 8.91 -1.98 -0.02
CA ILE A 19 9.51 -3.27 0.35
C ILE A 19 8.62 -4.01 1.36
N ALA A 20 8.13 -3.33 2.40
CA ALA A 20 7.26 -3.93 3.39
C ALA A 20 5.93 -4.40 2.77
N SER A 21 5.31 -3.57 1.94
CA SER A 21 4.09 -3.90 1.19
C SER A 21 4.30 -5.12 0.28
N LEU A 22 5.40 -5.18 -0.46
CA LEU A 22 5.71 -6.31 -1.36
C LEU A 22 5.86 -7.63 -0.60
N ILE A 23 6.57 -7.64 0.54
CA ILE A 23 6.74 -8.85 1.36
C ILE A 23 5.38 -9.37 1.85
N ILE A 24 4.52 -8.47 2.33
CA ILE A 24 3.18 -8.82 2.80
C ILE A 24 2.32 -9.36 1.65
N ASN A 25 2.37 -8.71 0.48
CA ASN A 25 1.62 -9.14 -0.70
C ASN A 25 2.09 -10.51 -1.18
N LEU A 26 3.41 -10.76 -1.25
CA LEU A 26 3.98 -12.06 -1.61
C LEU A 26 3.55 -13.17 -0.64
N CYS A 27 3.55 -12.89 0.67
CA CYS A 27 3.08 -13.83 1.68
C CYS A 27 1.58 -14.15 1.51
N CYS A 28 0.75 -13.15 1.21
CA CYS A 28 -0.68 -13.40 0.98
C CYS A 28 -0.92 -14.22 -0.29
N ILE A 29 -0.19 -13.93 -1.37
CA ILE A 29 -0.31 -14.64 -2.65
C ILE A 29 0.14 -16.10 -2.49
N SER A 30 1.24 -16.37 -1.79
CA SER A 30 1.70 -17.74 -1.57
C SER A 30 0.70 -18.56 -0.74
N LEU A 31 0.13 -17.98 0.30
CA LEU A 31 -0.94 -18.61 1.10
C LEU A 31 -2.20 -18.87 0.27
N PHE A 32 -2.60 -17.92 -0.57
CA PHE A 32 -3.74 -18.06 -1.48
C PHE A 32 -3.49 -19.15 -2.53
N TRP A 33 -2.26 -19.24 -3.07
CA TRP A 33 -1.89 -20.27 -4.04
C TRP A 33 -1.94 -21.68 -3.44
N LEU A 34 -1.63 -21.86 -2.15
CA LEU A 34 -1.70 -23.18 -1.51
C LEU A 34 -3.13 -23.56 -1.16
N ASN A 35 -3.90 -22.65 -0.57
CA ASN A 35 -5.19 -22.97 0.05
C ASN A 35 -6.43 -22.60 -0.79
N GLY A 36 -6.24 -21.84 -1.88
CA GLY A 36 -7.31 -21.38 -2.76
C GLY A 36 -8.27 -20.39 -2.08
N MET A 37 -9.52 -20.36 -2.56
CA MET A 37 -10.50 -19.34 -2.16
C MET A 37 -10.91 -19.42 -0.67
N GLY A 38 -10.76 -20.59 -0.03
CA GLY A 38 -11.15 -20.79 1.37
C GLY A 38 -10.40 -19.90 2.36
N ILE A 39 -9.16 -19.49 2.04
CA ILE A 39 -8.37 -18.61 2.92
C ILE A 39 -8.57 -17.11 2.63
N PHE A 40 -9.32 -16.75 1.58
CA PHE A 40 -9.46 -15.38 1.11
C PHE A 40 -9.89 -14.41 2.22
N ASN A 41 -10.89 -14.80 3.03
CA ASN A 41 -11.38 -13.98 4.13
C ASN A 41 -10.26 -13.65 5.14
N VAL A 42 -9.45 -14.65 5.51
CA VAL A 42 -8.36 -14.48 6.48
C VAL A 42 -7.28 -13.56 5.94
N ILE A 43 -6.81 -13.79 4.70
CA ILE A 43 -5.76 -12.95 4.09
C ILE A 43 -6.25 -11.53 3.82
N PHE A 44 -7.54 -11.35 3.54
CA PHE A 44 -8.14 -10.04 3.32
C PHE A 44 -8.15 -9.21 4.61
N TRP A 45 -8.60 -9.79 5.72
CA TRP A 45 -8.54 -9.13 7.04
C TRP A 45 -7.10 -8.88 7.49
N PHE A 46 -6.19 -9.82 7.24
CA PHE A 46 -4.76 -9.61 7.49
C PHE A 46 -4.21 -8.42 6.69
N LYS A 47 -4.59 -8.28 5.41
CA LYS A 47 -4.21 -7.13 4.59
C LYS A 47 -4.78 -5.83 5.15
N ILE A 48 -6.04 -5.78 5.55
CA ILE A 48 -6.64 -4.59 6.20
C ILE A 48 -5.87 -4.21 7.47
N ALA A 49 -5.54 -5.18 8.32
CA ALA A 49 -4.75 -4.93 9.52
C ALA A 49 -3.37 -4.36 9.19
N SER A 50 -2.71 -4.87 8.15
CA SER A 50 -1.41 -4.36 7.70
C SER A 50 -1.47 -2.91 7.16
N LEU A 51 -2.57 -2.53 6.50
CA LEU A 51 -2.81 -1.16 6.06
C LEU A 51 -3.00 -0.22 7.27
N GLY A 52 -3.71 -0.68 8.30
CA GLY A 52 -3.86 0.04 9.57
C GLY A 52 -2.52 0.27 10.29
N LEU A 53 -1.67 -0.77 10.35
CA LEU A 53 -0.30 -0.64 10.89
C LEU A 53 0.56 0.31 10.07
N THR A 54 0.44 0.25 8.75
CA THR A 54 1.15 1.15 7.84
C THR A 54 0.72 2.60 8.07
N TYR A 55 -0.60 2.84 8.20
CA TYR A 55 -1.14 4.15 8.56
C TYR A 55 -0.59 4.66 9.89
N TYR A 56 -0.60 3.82 10.93
CA TYR A 56 -0.06 4.18 12.24
C TYR A 56 1.42 4.55 12.16
N PHE A 57 2.22 3.74 11.46
CA PHE A 57 3.65 3.98 11.28
C PHE A 57 3.90 5.29 10.52
N LEU A 58 3.17 5.53 9.44
CA LEU A 58 3.21 6.78 8.68
C LEU A 58 2.85 7.99 9.56
N ASN A 59 1.80 7.87 10.36
CA ASN A 59 1.34 8.98 11.19
C ASN A 59 2.32 9.30 12.34
N SER A 60 2.97 8.28 12.90
CA SER A 60 3.86 8.41 14.06
C SER A 60 5.31 8.74 13.67
N TYR A 61 5.91 7.98 12.74
CA TYR A 61 7.34 8.11 12.42
C TYR A 61 7.62 9.12 11.31
N LYS A 62 6.69 9.31 10.36
CA LYS A 62 6.89 10.16 9.19
C LYS A 62 6.30 11.56 9.35
N ASN A 63 5.98 11.97 10.59
CA ASN A 63 5.33 13.26 10.84
C ASN A 63 6.18 14.46 10.36
N LYS A 64 7.51 14.35 10.43
CA LYS A 64 8.44 15.37 9.91
C LYS A 64 8.43 15.45 8.38
N GLU A 65 8.26 14.33 7.70
CA GLU A 65 8.19 14.29 6.23
C GLU A 65 6.90 14.91 5.71
N TYR A 66 5.78 14.82 6.46
CA TYR A 66 4.55 15.49 6.06
C TYR A 66 4.71 17.00 5.89
N TYR A 67 5.52 17.66 6.72
CA TYR A 67 5.78 19.10 6.57
C TYR A 67 6.52 19.43 5.26
N TYR A 68 7.45 18.56 4.83
CA TYR A 68 8.16 18.75 3.56
C TYR A 68 7.20 18.69 2.37
N TYR A 69 6.33 17.68 2.32
CA TYR A 69 5.37 17.54 1.23
C TYR A 69 4.23 18.57 1.29
N TYR A 70 3.87 19.03 2.50
CA TYR A 70 2.91 20.11 2.70
C TYR A 70 3.39 21.42 2.09
N ASN A 71 4.67 21.78 2.30
CA ASN A 71 5.29 22.95 1.68
C ASN A 71 5.37 22.85 0.15
N LEU A 72 5.31 21.64 -0.40
CA LEU A 72 5.22 21.37 -1.84
C LEU A 72 3.77 21.31 -2.37
N GLY A 73 2.78 21.59 -1.51
CA GLY A 73 1.36 21.67 -1.88
C GLY A 73 0.63 20.33 -1.91
N ILE A 74 1.14 19.31 -1.22
CA ILE A 74 0.48 18.01 -1.05
C ILE A 74 0.06 17.85 0.42
N SER A 75 -1.23 17.61 0.67
CA SER A 75 -1.70 17.43 2.03
C SER A 75 -1.30 16.08 2.61
N LYS A 76 -1.20 16.01 3.94
CA LYS A 76 -0.98 14.75 4.69
C LYS A 76 -1.98 13.67 4.28
N LEU A 77 -3.27 14.04 4.16
CA LEU A 77 -4.33 13.13 3.74
C LEU A 77 -4.10 12.57 2.34
N GLN A 78 -3.72 13.42 1.38
CA GLN A 78 -3.42 12.98 0.02
C GLN A 78 -2.26 11.99 -0.01
N LEU A 79 -1.22 12.19 0.81
CA LEU A 79 -0.09 11.26 0.90
C LEU A 79 -0.53 9.90 1.40
N TRP A 80 -1.01 9.79 2.65
CA TRP A 80 -1.30 8.48 3.19
C TRP A 80 -2.47 7.80 2.46
N ALA A 81 -3.52 8.53 2.06
CA ALA A 81 -4.67 7.92 1.40
C ALA A 81 -4.28 7.37 0.02
N SER A 82 -3.54 8.14 -0.80
CA SER A 82 -3.10 7.65 -2.11
C SER A 82 -2.22 6.41 -1.98
N THR A 83 -1.39 6.34 -0.95
CA THR A 83 -0.51 5.20 -0.72
C THR A 83 -1.25 3.94 -0.27
N LEU A 84 -2.20 4.06 0.65
CA LEU A 84 -2.99 2.91 1.11
C LEU A 84 -3.94 2.41 0.02
N ILE A 85 -4.56 3.32 -0.74
CA ILE A 85 -5.42 2.96 -1.87
C ILE A 85 -4.61 2.24 -2.95
N PHE A 86 -3.46 2.77 -3.32
CA PHE A 86 -2.60 2.15 -4.33
C PHE A 86 -2.15 0.74 -3.89
N ASP A 87 -1.70 0.59 -2.64
CA ASP A 87 -1.29 -0.70 -2.10
C ASP A 87 -2.44 -1.73 -2.04
N LEU A 88 -3.65 -1.29 -1.66
CA LEU A 88 -4.84 -2.15 -1.65
C LEU A 88 -5.23 -2.58 -3.07
N VAL A 89 -5.20 -1.66 -4.03
CA VAL A 89 -5.47 -1.97 -5.44
C VAL A 89 -4.44 -2.97 -5.99
N CYS A 90 -3.15 -2.75 -5.74
CA CYS A 90 -2.09 -3.69 -6.13
C CYS A 90 -2.29 -5.08 -5.51
N TYR A 91 -2.71 -5.16 -4.26
CA TYR A 91 -3.01 -6.43 -3.61
C TYR A 91 -4.19 -7.15 -4.28
N LEU A 92 -5.30 -6.44 -4.52
CA LEU A 92 -6.49 -7.02 -5.16
C LEU A 92 -6.21 -7.48 -6.59
N THR A 93 -5.45 -6.70 -7.37
CA THR A 93 -5.08 -7.09 -8.73
C THR A 93 -4.19 -8.33 -8.73
N LEU A 94 -3.25 -8.43 -7.80
CA LEU A 94 -2.41 -9.62 -7.66
C LEU A 94 -3.22 -10.86 -7.29
N ILE A 95 -4.15 -10.77 -6.34
CA ILE A 95 -5.03 -11.90 -6.00
C ILE A 95 -5.91 -12.28 -7.20
N PHE A 96 -6.51 -11.31 -7.87
CA PHE A 96 -7.35 -11.56 -9.04
C PHE A 96 -6.58 -12.28 -10.15
N LEU A 97 -5.35 -11.82 -10.45
CA LEU A 97 -4.48 -12.49 -11.41
C LEU A 97 -4.13 -13.91 -10.95
N THR A 98 -3.77 -14.06 -9.68
CA THR A 98 -3.44 -15.37 -9.09
C THR A 98 -4.62 -16.36 -9.20
N TYR A 99 -5.85 -15.87 -9.04
CA TYR A 99 -7.06 -16.66 -9.21
C TYR A 99 -7.32 -17.05 -10.67
N GLN A 100 -6.98 -16.19 -11.64
CA GLN A 100 -7.11 -16.51 -13.07
C GLN A 100 -6.09 -17.54 -13.56
N PHE A 101 -4.88 -17.56 -12.98
CA PHE A 101 -3.80 -18.46 -13.39
C PHE A 101 -3.82 -19.83 -12.70
N LYS A 102 -4.66 -20.02 -11.68
CA LYS A 102 -4.77 -21.27 -10.91
C LYS A 102 -6.04 -22.01 -11.28
#